data_AF-A0AAD6FIL9-F1
#
_entry.id   AF-A0AAD6FIL9-F1
#
_cell.length_a   1.000
_cell.length_b   1.000
_cell.length_c   1.000
_cell.angle_alpha   90.00
_cell.angle_beta   90.00
_cell.angle_gamma   90.00
#
_symmetry.space_group_name_H-M   'P 1'
#
loop_
_entity.id
_entity.type
_entity.pdbx_description
1 polymer ?
#
loop_
_entity_poly.entity_id
_entity_poly.type
_entity_poly.pdbx_seq_one_letter_code
_entity_poly.pdbx_strand_id
1 'polypeptide(L)' 'LSVGKTVAAAYHLSTREARRELEVRVNNKCLEVQQAPKYFGVRLDRSLSFKKHLEEVKAKVTSRVVLIRRL' A
#
# COMPACT_ATOMS: atom_id res chain seq x y z
N LEU A 1 -4.23 20.38 -1.79
CA LEU A 1 -3.74 19.10 -1.23
C LEU A 1 -3.37 19.28 0.25
N SER A 2 -3.76 18.35 1.13
CA SER A 2 -3.31 18.34 2.53
C SER A 2 -2.02 17.53 2.63
N VAL A 3 -0.88 18.20 2.85
CA VAL A 3 0.45 17.56 2.85
C VAL A 3 0.55 16.41 3.86
N GLY A 4 0.04 16.59 5.08
CA GLY A 4 0.13 15.57 6.13
C GLY A 4 -0.74 14.32 5.92
N LYS A 5 -1.63 14.33 4.90
CA LYS A 5 -2.45 13.16 4.51
C LYS A 5 -2.05 12.59 3.16
N THR A 6 -1.05 13.19 2.51
CA THR A 6 -0.63 12.82 1.16
C THR A 6 0.69 12.07 1.26
N VAL A 7 0.74 10.90 0.63
CA VAL A 7 1.95 10.08 0.51
C VAL A 7 2.34 9.95 -0.95
N ALA A 8 3.63 9.76 -1.21
CA ALA A 8 4.17 9.42 -2.51
C ALA A 8 4.47 7.93 -2.58
N ALA A 9 4.31 7.33 -3.75
CA ALA A 9 4.76 5.97 -4.04
C ALA A 9 5.24 5.90 -5.49
N ALA A 10 6.33 5.18 -5.73
CA ALA A 10 6.89 4.96 -7.05
C ALA A 10 7.01 3.45 -7.29
N TYR A 11 6.61 3.00 -8.48
CA TYR A 11 6.60 1.58 -8.82
C TYR A 11 7.41 1.36 -10.10
N HIS A 12 8.37 0.45 -10.02
CA HIS A 12 9.17 0.01 -11.16
C HIS A 12 9.02 -1.50 -11.36
N LEU A 13 8.75 -1.89 -12.60
CA LEU A 13 8.75 -3.30 -13.02
C LEU A 13 10.15 -3.90 -12.91
N SER A 14 11.19 -3.11 -13.23
CA SER A 14 12.58 -3.53 -13.06
C SER A 14 12.93 -3.71 -11.58
N THR A 15 13.35 -4.93 -11.20
CA THR A 15 13.81 -5.24 -9.83
C THR A 15 15.04 -4.43 -9.42
N ARG A 16 15.87 -4.01 -10.38
CA ARG A 16 17.03 -3.16 -10.10
C ARG A 16 16.63 -1.79 -9.55
N GLU A 17 15.54 -1.23 -10.06
CA GLU A 17 15.01 0.08 -9.65
C GLU A 17 13.94 -0.04 -8.54
N ALA A 18 13.76 -1.24 -7.96
CA ALA A 18 12.69 -1.54 -7.02
C ALA A 18 12.67 -0.66 -5.77
N ARG A 19 13.85 -0.17 -5.36
CA ARG A 19 14.07 0.64 -4.16
C ARG A 19 14.30 2.10 -4.49
N ARG A 20 14.15 2.49 -5.75
CA ARG A 20 14.30 3.88 -6.15
C ARG A 20 13.13 4.67 -5.57
N GLU A 21 13.46 5.66 -4.76
CA GLU A 21 12.49 6.59 -4.20
C GLU A 21 12.52 7.89 -5.01
N LEU A 22 11.35 8.51 -5.19
CA LEU A 22 11.20 9.80 -5.84
C LEU A 22 11.00 10.86 -4.76
N GLU A 23 11.83 11.89 -4.79
CA GLU A 23 11.61 13.07 -3.95
C GLU A 23 10.47 13.91 -4.56
N VAL A 24 9.29 13.78 -3.99
CA VAL A 24 8.10 14.52 -4.44
C VAL A 24 7.84 15.68 -3.47
N ARG A 25 7.79 16.91 -3.99
CA ARG A 25 7.55 18.12 -3.20
C ARG A 25 6.20 18.74 -3.55
N VAL A 26 5.46 19.14 -2.52
CA VAL A 26 4.21 19.93 -2.63
C VAL A 26 4.33 21.11 -1.68
N ASN A 27 4.13 22.34 -2.18
CA ASN A 27 4.28 23.57 -1.39
C ASN A 27 5.62 23.62 -0.61
N ASN A 28 6.72 23.29 -1.28
CA ASN A 28 8.08 23.17 -0.71
C ASN A 28 8.24 22.16 0.44
N LYS A 29 7.25 21.29 0.69
CA LYS A 29 7.35 20.19 1.66
C LYS A 29 7.53 18.87 0.93
N CYS A 30 8.47 18.05 1.39
CA CYS A 30 8.65 16.69 0.88
C CYS A 30 7.51 15.80 1.38
N LEU A 31 6.95 15.00 0.47
CA LEU A 31 5.95 13.99 0.82
C LEU A 31 6.64 12.75 1.40
N GLU A 32 5.98 12.09 2.35
CA GLU A 32 6.42 10.79 2.84
C GLU A 32 6.30 9.75 1.72
N VAL A 33 7.37 8.98 1.49
CA VAL A 33 7.36 7.87 0.54
C VAL A 33 6.87 6.61 1.27
N GLN A 34 5.76 6.05 0.80
CA GLN A 34 5.21 4.81 1.32
C GLN A 34 5.31 3.72 0.25
N GLN A 35 5.95 2.61 0.59
CA GLN A 35 6.21 1.51 -0.36
C GLN A 35 4.95 0.71 -0.74
N ALA A 36 3.95 0.67 0.15
CA ALA A 36 2.71 -0.05 -0.11
C ALA A 36 1.48 0.67 0.45
N PRO A 37 1.16 1.87 -0.06
CA PRO A 37 0.06 2.69 0.42
C PRO A 37 -1.28 2.03 0.15
N LYS A 38 -2.26 2.44 0.95
CA LYS A 38 -3.66 2.09 0.72
C LYS A 38 -4.32 3.19 -0.09
N TYR A 39 -4.79 2.85 -1.28
CA TYR A 39 -5.53 3.75 -2.15
C TYR A 39 -6.89 3.13 -2.50
N PHE A 40 -7.96 3.89 -2.26
CA PHE A 40 -9.35 3.40 -2.38
C PHE A 40 -9.60 2.03 -1.72
N GLY A 41 -8.98 1.79 -0.55
CA GLY A 41 -9.16 0.54 0.20
C GLY A 41 -8.32 -0.64 -0.31
N VAL A 42 -7.63 -0.50 -1.44
CA VAL A 42 -6.71 -1.48 -2.00
C VAL A 42 -5.29 -1.15 -1.58
N ARG A 43 -4.53 -2.17 -1.20
CA ARG A 43 -3.09 -2.03 -0.95
C ARG A 43 -2.36 -2.15 -2.28
N LEU A 44 -1.72 -1.08 -2.72
CA LEU A 44 -0.89 -1.08 -3.92
C LEU A 44 0.50 -1.57 -3.55
N ASP A 45 1.01 -2.60 -4.25
CA ASP A 45 2.37 -3.10 -4.07
C ASP A 45 3.24 -2.88 -5.30
N ARG A 46 4.55 -3.06 -5.17
CA ARG A 46 5.53 -2.84 -6.26
C ARG A 46 5.19 -3.57 -7.55
N SER A 47 4.69 -4.79 -7.43
CA SER A 47 4.28 -5.62 -8.56
C SER A 47 2.97 -5.16 -9.21
N LEU A 48 2.31 -4.13 -8.66
CA LEU A 48 0.95 -3.71 -8.99
C LEU A 48 -0.01 -4.92 -8.99
N SER A 49 0.24 -5.83 -8.05
CA SER A 49 -0.53 -7.05 -7.88
C SER A 49 -1.49 -6.88 -6.72
N PHE A 50 -2.56 -7.67 -6.71
CA PHE A 50 -3.47 -7.74 -5.56
C PHE A 50 -2.94 -8.66 -4.45
N LYS A 51 -1.74 -9.23 -4.55
CA LYS A 51 -1.26 -10.27 -3.63
C LYS A 51 -1.35 -9.84 -2.16
N LYS A 52 -0.73 -8.70 -1.81
CA LYS A 52 -0.76 -8.19 -0.42
C LYS A 52 -2.16 -7.81 0.04
N HIS A 53 -3.02 -7.35 -0.88
CA HIS A 53 -4.41 -7.03 -0.57
C HIS A 53 -5.21 -8.32 -0.27
N LEU A 54 -5.05 -9.35 -1.10
CA LEU A 54 -5.70 -10.65 -0.92
C LEU A 54 -5.23 -11.37 0.35
N GLU A 55 -3.95 -11.25 0.72
CA GLU A 55 -3.44 -11.78 2.00
C GLU A 55 -4.18 -11.15 3.20
N GLU A 56 -4.41 -9.85 3.20
CA GLU A 56 -5.20 -9.19 4.25
C GLU A 56 -6.67 -9.60 4.24
N VAL A 57 -7.29 -9.66 3.06
CA VAL A 57 -8.68 -10.07 2.93
C VAL A 57 -8.84 -11.50 3.43
N LYS A 58 -7.93 -12.40 3.06
CA LYS A 58 -7.87 -13.77 3.56
C LYS A 58 -7.78 -13.80 5.09
N ALA A 59 -6.88 -13.02 5.69
CA ALA A 59 -6.74 -12.96 7.15
C ALA A 59 -8.03 -12.51 7.84
N LYS A 60 -8.68 -11.47 7.32
CA LYS A 60 -9.96 -10.94 7.85
C LYS A 60 -11.11 -11.93 7.69
N VAL A 61 -11.19 -12.63 6.56
CA VAL A 61 -12.23 -13.64 6.32
C VAL A 61 -11.99 -14.83 7.26
N THR A 62 -10.75 -15.30 7.36
CA THR A 62 -10.39 -16.43 8.22
C THR A 62 -10.75 -16.16 9.68
N SER A 63 -10.40 -14.98 10.21
CA SER A 63 -10.73 -14.64 11.61
C SER A 63 -12.24 -14.62 11.86
N ARG A 64 -13.03 -14.10 10.91
CA ARG A 64 -14.50 -14.12 10.99
C ARG A 64 -15.07 -15.53 10.93
N VAL A 65 -14.56 -16.38 10.04
CA VAL A 65 -14.99 -17.78 9.92
C VAL A 65 -14.71 -18.56 11.22
N VAL A 66 -13.55 -18.33 11.84
CA VAL A 66 -13.22 -18.96 13.13
C VAL A 66 -14.20 -18.56 14.23
N LEU A 67 -14.63 -17.29 14.28
CA LEU A 67 -15.64 -16.84 15.24
C LEU A 67 -16.99 -17.51 14.99
N ILE A 68 -17.44 -17.57 13.73
CA ILE A 68 -18.72 -18.20 13.36
C ILE A 68 -18.72 -19.69 13.72
N ARG A 69 -17.60 -20.41 13.51
CA ARG A 69 -17.48 -21.83 13.86
C ARG A 69 -17.51 -22.12 15.36
N ARG A 70 -17.35 -21.11 16.21
CA ARG A 70 -17.38 -21.23 17.67
C ARG A 70 -18.75 -20.89 18.26
N LEU A 71 -19.68 -20.39 17.43
CA LEU A 71 -21.11 -20.26 17.76
C LEU A 71 -21.78 -21.63 17.58
#